data_AF-A0A2N3D846-F1
#
_entry.id   AF-A0A2N3D846-F1
#
_cell.length_a   1.000
_cell.length_b   1.000
_cell.length_c   1.000
_cell.angle_alpha   90.00
_cell.angle_beta   90.00
_cell.angle_gamma   90.00
#
_symmetry.space_group_name_H-M   'P 1'
#
loop_
_entity.id
_entity.type
_entity.pdbx_description
1 polymer ?
#
loop_
_entity_poly.entity_id
_entity_poly.type
_entity_poly.pdbx_seq_one_letter_code
_entity_poly.pdbx_strand_id
1 'polypeptide(L)'
;MQDAPSPPDHNAVPCDGCTACCKNDQVILRPEAGDDIASYRVEYIASALYPGERVPALQRDPRTGHCVYLTDTGCSIHGRAPWTCRRFHCARTFKALGRLSQAKRAALWTRGDVLDPAVVERGRDRYRLAREMGLDAALDADMQVAAFEKIIAATPRPRRR
;
A
#
# COMPACT_ATOMS: atom_id res chain seq x y z
N MET A 1 16.32 21.34 -26.99
CA MET A 1 15.13 21.13 -26.16
C MET A 1 15.38 19.82 -25.42
N GLN A 2 15.81 19.88 -24.16
CA GLN A 2 16.12 18.68 -23.39
C GLN A 2 14.79 18.20 -22.79
N ASP A 3 14.31 17.04 -23.25
CA ASP A 3 13.21 16.34 -22.61
C ASP A 3 13.56 16.13 -21.14
N ALA A 4 12.72 16.65 -20.25
CA ALA A 4 12.81 16.29 -18.85
C ALA A 4 12.62 14.76 -18.76
N PRO A 5 13.45 14.04 -17.98
CA PRO A 5 13.29 12.60 -17.84
C PRO A 5 11.86 12.33 -17.36
N SER A 6 11.15 11.45 -18.07
CA SER A 6 9.81 11.02 -17.68
C SER A 6 9.86 10.51 -16.24
N PRO A 7 8.86 10.83 -15.39
CA PRO A 7 8.87 10.38 -14.01
C PRO A 7 9.01 8.84 -13.99
N PRO A 8 9.82 8.30 -13.07
CA PRO A 8 10.09 6.87 -13.03
C PRO A 8 8.77 6.11 -12.90
N ASP A 9 8.56 5.14 -13.79
CA ASP A 9 7.41 4.25 -13.72
C ASP A 9 7.40 3.53 -12.38
N HIS A 10 6.40 3.85 -11.55
CA HIS A 10 6.23 3.29 -10.22
C HIS A 10 5.98 1.77 -10.22
N ASN A 11 5.70 1.20 -11.40
CA ASN A 11 5.50 -0.22 -11.67
C ASN A 11 6.62 -0.83 -12.52
N ALA A 12 7.76 -0.14 -12.68
CA ALA A 12 8.92 -0.66 -13.42
C ALA A 12 9.48 -1.97 -12.85
N VAL A 13 9.23 -2.23 -11.56
CA VAL A 13 9.56 -3.49 -10.91
C VAL A 13 8.33 -4.42 -10.99
N PRO A 14 8.42 -5.58 -11.67
CA PRO A 14 7.24 -6.38 -11.94
C PRO A 14 6.71 -7.07 -10.68
N CYS A 15 5.38 -7.03 -10.52
CA CYS A 15 4.67 -7.73 -9.44
C CYS A 15 4.53 -9.24 -9.69
N ASP A 16 4.75 -9.68 -10.94
CA ASP A 16 4.56 -11.05 -11.46
C ASP A 16 3.19 -11.65 -11.10
N GLY A 17 2.12 -10.86 -11.28
CA GLY A 17 0.74 -11.32 -11.01
C GLY A 17 0.41 -11.56 -9.54
N CYS A 18 1.25 -11.10 -8.61
CA CYS A 18 1.00 -11.23 -7.18
C CYS A 18 -0.31 -10.56 -6.75
N THR A 19 -1.08 -11.23 -5.89
CA THR A 19 -2.36 -10.74 -5.37
C THR A 19 -2.36 -10.54 -3.84
N ALA A 20 -1.18 -10.43 -3.20
CA ALA A 20 -1.08 -10.35 -1.74
C ALA A 20 -1.86 -9.18 -1.14
N CYS A 21 -1.75 -7.98 -1.73
CA CYS A 21 -2.53 -6.82 -1.29
C CYS A 21 -4.04 -7.01 -1.50
N CYS A 22 -4.47 -7.74 -2.53
CA CYS A 22 -5.89 -8.06 -2.73
C CYS A 22 -6.43 -9.00 -1.64
N LYS A 23 -5.59 -9.80 -1.00
CA LYS A 23 -5.98 -10.70 0.07
C LYS A 23 -6.01 -10.00 1.43
N ASN A 24 -5.04 -9.11 1.69
CA ASN A 24 -4.78 -8.63 3.05
C ASN A 24 -5.08 -7.14 3.27
N ASP A 25 -4.98 -6.30 2.23
CA ASP A 25 -5.06 -4.86 2.39
C ASP A 25 -6.46 -4.30 2.12
N GLN A 26 -6.79 -3.23 2.84
CA GLN A 26 -7.97 -2.42 2.58
C GLN A 26 -7.60 -1.28 1.63
N VAL A 27 -8.22 -1.26 0.44
CA VAL A 27 -7.93 -0.27 -0.60
C VAL A 27 -8.86 0.93 -0.45
N ILE A 28 -8.35 2.02 0.11
CA ILE A 28 -9.07 3.31 0.17
C ILE A 28 -9.05 3.95 -1.22
N LEU A 29 -10.21 4.37 -1.70
CA LEU A 29 -10.39 5.08 -2.96
C LEU A 29 -10.06 6.56 -2.79
N ARG A 30 -9.55 7.17 -3.86
CA ARG A 30 -9.11 8.57 -3.90
C ARG A 30 -9.82 9.30 -5.05
N PRO A 31 -11.07 9.75 -4.86
CA PRO A 31 -11.82 10.47 -5.90
C PRO A 31 -11.08 11.71 -6.40
N GLU A 32 -10.40 12.41 -5.50
CA GLU A 32 -9.55 13.57 -5.80
C GLU A 32 -8.32 13.22 -6.65
N ALA A 33 -7.97 11.94 -6.74
CA ALA A 33 -6.89 11.42 -7.58
C ALA A 33 -7.43 10.67 -8.82
N GLY A 34 -8.71 10.85 -9.15
CA GLY A 34 -9.35 10.34 -10.36
C GLY A 34 -10.04 8.98 -10.21
N ASP A 35 -10.28 8.49 -8.99
CA ASP A 35 -11.11 7.29 -8.79
C ASP A 35 -12.60 7.61 -8.97
N ASP A 36 -13.24 7.02 -9.98
CA ASP A 36 -14.69 7.08 -10.11
C ASP A 36 -15.36 6.09 -9.14
N ILE A 37 -15.85 6.60 -8.00
CA ILE A 37 -16.53 5.82 -6.96
C ILE A 37 -17.68 4.99 -7.54
N ALA A 38 -18.46 5.55 -8.47
CA ALA A 38 -19.65 4.90 -9.02
C ALA A 38 -19.31 3.63 -9.83
N SER A 39 -18.07 3.53 -10.32
CA SER A 39 -17.57 2.37 -11.06
C SER A 39 -17.16 1.19 -10.17
N TYR A 40 -17.17 1.35 -8.83
CA TYR A 40 -16.69 0.34 -7.89
C TYR A 40 -17.77 -0.13 -6.89
N ARG A 41 -17.62 -1.36 -6.40
CA ARG A 41 -18.24 -1.82 -5.16
C ARG A 41 -17.50 -1.19 -3.98
N VAL A 42 -18.20 -0.32 -3.26
CA VAL A 42 -17.60 0.53 -2.23
C VAL A 42 -18.28 0.28 -0.89
N GLU A 43 -17.47 0.33 0.16
CA GLU A 43 -17.91 0.49 1.54
C GLU A 43 -17.23 1.72 2.14
N TYR A 44 -17.91 2.39 3.08
CA TYR A 44 -17.33 3.53 3.81
C TYR A 44 -16.77 3.05 5.14
N ILE A 45 -15.46 3.16 5.34
CA ILE A 45 -14.78 2.61 6.52
C ILE A 45 -14.19 3.72 7.38
N ALA A 46 -14.04 3.46 8.68
CA ALA A 46 -13.11 4.23 9.49
C ALA A 46 -11.68 3.84 9.12
N SER A 47 -10.76 4.80 9.07
CA SER A 47 -9.34 4.54 8.78
C SER A 47 -8.44 5.33 9.73
N ALA A 48 -7.38 4.70 10.22
CA ALA A 48 -6.35 5.40 11.01
C ALA A 48 -5.60 6.47 10.21
N LEU A 49 -5.61 6.40 8.87
CA LEU A 49 -5.04 7.42 7.99
C LEU A 49 -5.92 8.68 7.92
N TYR A 50 -7.22 8.54 8.20
CA TYR A 50 -8.23 9.60 8.15
C TYR A 50 -9.08 9.59 9.43
N PRO A 51 -8.50 9.97 10.60
CA PRO A 51 -9.18 9.87 11.88
C PRO A 51 -10.44 10.75 11.92
N GLY A 52 -11.55 10.19 12.40
CA GLY A 52 -12.83 10.91 12.53
C GLY A 52 -13.65 10.96 11.25
N GLU A 53 -13.15 10.43 10.14
CA GLU A 53 -13.83 10.39 8.85
C GLU A 53 -14.13 8.95 8.43
N ARG A 54 -15.26 8.76 7.74
CA ARG A 54 -15.52 7.54 6.99
C ARG A 54 -15.11 7.77 5.54
N VAL A 55 -14.17 6.98 5.06
CA VAL A 55 -13.60 7.11 3.71
C VAL A 55 -14.10 5.98 2.79
N PRO A 56 -14.30 6.26 1.48
CA PRO A 56 -14.69 5.22 0.54
C PRO A 56 -13.53 4.24 0.33
N ALA A 57 -13.81 2.95 0.38
CA ALA A 57 -12.85 1.89 0.13
C ALA A 57 -13.48 0.77 -0.70
N LEU A 58 -12.65 0.02 -1.44
CA LEU A 58 -13.12 -1.17 -2.14
C LEU A 58 -13.69 -2.16 -1.14
N GLN A 59 -14.89 -2.68 -1.43
CA GLN A 59 -15.54 -3.68 -0.60
C GLN A 59 -14.67 -4.94 -0.46
N ARG A 60 -14.71 -5.56 0.72
CA ARG A 60 -14.13 -6.89 0.98
C ARG A 60 -15.23 -7.96 1.15
N ASP A 61 -14.93 -9.18 0.70
CA ASP A 61 -15.79 -10.35 0.89
C ASP A 61 -15.82 -10.68 2.40
N PRO A 62 -16.99 -10.71 3.05
CA PRO A 62 -17.07 -10.89 4.50
C PRO A 62 -16.71 -12.29 4.98
N ARG A 63 -16.70 -13.30 4.09
CA ARG A 63 -16.34 -14.69 4.43
C ARG A 63 -14.85 -14.93 4.35
N THR A 64 -14.21 -14.40 3.30
CA THR A 64 -12.78 -14.62 3.05
C THR A 64 -11.91 -13.48 3.54
N GLY A 65 -12.50 -12.29 3.69
CA GLY A 65 -11.77 -11.04 3.89
C GLY A 65 -11.11 -10.51 2.61
N HIS A 66 -11.13 -11.18 1.47
CA HIS A 66 -10.43 -10.67 0.28
C HIS A 66 -11.15 -9.49 -0.38
N CYS A 67 -10.44 -8.70 -1.19
CA CYS A 67 -11.10 -7.75 -2.10
C CYS A 67 -12.10 -8.48 -3.00
N VAL A 68 -13.31 -7.93 -3.17
CA VAL A 68 -14.38 -8.54 -3.99
C VAL A 68 -14.05 -8.67 -5.48
N TYR A 69 -12.96 -8.06 -5.93
CA TYR A 69 -12.46 -8.15 -7.31
C TYR A 69 -11.32 -9.17 -7.49
N LEU A 70 -10.93 -9.86 -6.41
CA LEU A 70 -9.99 -10.98 -6.51
C LEU A 70 -10.71 -12.22 -7.04
N THR A 71 -10.21 -12.75 -8.15
CA THR A 71 -10.62 -14.03 -8.74
C THR A 71 -9.47 -15.03 -8.66
N ASP A 72 -9.74 -16.28 -9.02
CA ASP A 72 -8.72 -17.34 -9.09
C ASP A 72 -7.59 -17.02 -10.07
N THR A 73 -7.86 -16.18 -11.07
CA THR A 73 -6.89 -15.77 -12.11
C THR A 73 -6.28 -14.39 -11.87
N GLY A 74 -6.62 -13.70 -10.76
CA GLY A 74 -6.07 -12.40 -10.41
C GLY A 74 -7.12 -11.30 -10.20
N CYS A 75 -6.75 -10.05 -10.45
CA CYS A 75 -7.63 -8.90 -10.24
C CYS A 75 -8.54 -8.67 -11.46
N SER A 76 -9.86 -8.83 -11.30
CA SER A 76 -10.83 -8.64 -12.39
C SER A 76 -10.94 -7.19 -12.88
N ILE A 77 -10.38 -6.24 -12.14
CA ILE A 77 -10.38 -4.82 -12.48
C ILE A 77 -8.97 -4.27 -12.73
N HIS A 78 -7.97 -5.12 -12.97
CA HIS A 78 -6.58 -4.66 -13.14
C HIS A 78 -6.44 -3.53 -14.17
N GLY A 79 -7.13 -3.63 -15.31
CA GLY A 79 -7.12 -2.60 -16.37
C GLY A 79 -7.80 -1.27 -15.99
N ARG A 80 -8.60 -1.25 -14.94
CA ARG A 80 -9.27 -0.06 -14.39
C ARG A 80 -9.03 0.09 -12.88
N ALA A 81 -7.88 -0.39 -12.40
CA ALA A 81 -7.58 -0.43 -10.98
C ALA A 81 -7.59 1.00 -10.40
N PRO A 82 -8.04 1.19 -9.15
CA PRO A 82 -8.05 2.51 -8.54
C PRO A 82 -6.64 3.04 -8.35
N TRP A 83 -6.52 4.35 -8.12
CA TRP A 83 -5.29 5.08 -7.92
C TRP A 83 -4.38 4.41 -6.90
N THR A 84 -4.94 4.01 -5.75
CA THR A 84 -4.19 3.32 -4.68
C THR A 84 -3.57 2.01 -5.17
N CYS A 85 -4.32 1.18 -5.91
CA CYS A 85 -3.78 -0.06 -6.47
C CYS A 85 -2.68 0.17 -7.51
N ARG A 86 -2.81 1.23 -8.34
CA ARG A 86 -1.81 1.59 -9.36
C ARG A 86 -0.53 2.17 -8.77
N ARG A 87 -0.63 2.84 -7.62
CA ARG A 87 0.49 3.53 -6.97
C ARG A 87 1.19 2.67 -5.92
N PHE A 88 0.47 1.75 -5.30
CA PHE A 88 1.01 0.88 -4.27
C PHE A 88 2.07 -0.06 -4.86
N HIS A 89 3.20 -0.20 -4.16
CA HIS A 89 4.25 -1.14 -4.53
C HIS A 89 4.93 -1.68 -3.26
N CYS A 90 4.82 -2.98 -3.00
CA CYS A 90 5.32 -3.60 -1.77
C CYS A 90 6.83 -3.40 -1.53
N ALA A 91 7.64 -3.28 -2.59
CA ALA A 91 9.07 -2.97 -2.44
C ALA A 91 9.32 -1.59 -1.82
N ARG A 92 8.45 -0.61 -2.10
CA ARG A 92 8.51 0.73 -1.50
C ARG A 92 8.22 0.65 -0.01
N THR A 93 7.22 -0.14 0.38
CA THR A 93 6.91 -0.44 1.78
C THR A 93 8.12 -1.04 2.49
N PHE A 94 8.74 -2.07 1.91
CA PHE A 94 9.93 -2.69 2.50
C PHE A 94 11.12 -1.72 2.61
N LYS A 95 11.41 -0.96 1.54
CA LYS A 95 12.45 0.06 1.53
C LYS A 95 12.21 1.13 2.61
N ALA A 96 10.97 1.61 2.74
CA ALA A 96 10.58 2.57 3.75
C ALA A 96 10.79 2.03 5.18
N LEU A 97 10.41 0.78 5.44
CA LEU A 97 10.68 0.12 6.72
C LEU A 97 12.18 0.07 7.03
N GLY A 98 13.02 -0.20 6.03
CA GLY A 98 14.48 -0.20 6.17
C GLY A 98 15.07 1.16 6.60
N ARG A 99 14.35 2.26 6.39
CA ARG A 99 14.76 3.62 6.80
C ARG A 99 14.29 4.01 8.21
N LEU A 100 13.48 3.18 8.85
CA LEU A 100 12.97 3.43 10.20
C LEU A 100 13.85 2.76 11.27
N SER A 101 13.93 3.40 12.44
CA SER A 101 14.56 2.79 13.62
C SER A 101 13.84 1.50 14.03
N GLN A 102 14.54 0.61 14.75
CA GLN A 102 13.95 -0.64 15.23
C GLN A 102 12.71 -0.39 16.11
N ALA A 103 12.74 0.63 16.97
CA ALA A 103 11.61 1.00 17.81
C ALA A 103 10.38 1.45 16.99
N LYS A 104 10.59 2.24 15.93
CA LYS A 104 9.51 2.67 15.03
C LYS A 104 8.91 1.48 14.27
N ARG A 105 9.76 0.58 13.75
CA ARG A 105 9.29 -0.66 13.09
C ARG A 105 8.47 -1.53 14.05
N ALA A 106 8.95 -1.72 15.28
CA ALA A 106 8.23 -2.48 16.29
C ALA A 106 6.86 -1.86 16.61
N ALA A 107 6.77 -0.53 16.72
CA ALA A 107 5.51 0.16 16.93
C ALA A 107 4.49 -0.10 15.81
N LEU A 108 4.92 -0.06 14.54
CA LEU A 108 4.06 -0.37 13.40
C LEU A 108 3.55 -1.82 13.42
N TRP A 109 4.43 -2.78 13.72
CA TRP A 109 4.05 -4.19 13.84
C TRP A 109 3.07 -4.43 14.99
N THR A 110 3.32 -3.83 16.17
CA THR A 110 2.46 -3.97 17.35
C THR A 110 1.05 -3.43 17.13
N ARG A 111 0.86 -2.44 16.25
CA ARG A 111 -0.48 -1.95 15.92
C ARG A 111 -1.34 -3.00 15.20
N GLY A 112 -0.72 -3.85 14.37
CA GLY A 112 -1.40 -4.92 13.63
C GLY A 112 -2.27 -4.49 12.44
N ASP A 113 -2.41 -3.19 12.17
CA ASP A 113 -3.30 -2.65 11.10
C ASP A 113 -2.55 -1.93 9.97
N VAL A 114 -1.22 -1.85 10.03
CA VAL A 114 -0.38 -1.12 9.04
C VAL A 114 0.43 -2.07 8.16
N LEU A 115 0.92 -3.18 8.73
CA LEU A 115 1.87 -4.06 8.08
C LEU A 115 1.30 -5.47 8.00
N ASP A 116 1.22 -5.99 6.78
CA ASP A 116 0.94 -7.39 6.52
C ASP A 116 2.25 -8.18 6.28
N PRO A 117 2.49 -9.30 6.99
CA PRO A 117 3.70 -10.11 6.81
C PRO A 117 3.94 -10.56 5.38
N ALA A 118 2.92 -11.03 4.67
CA ALA A 118 3.07 -11.54 3.31
C ALA A 118 3.40 -10.41 2.33
N VAL A 119 2.79 -9.24 2.49
CA VAL A 119 3.10 -8.03 1.71
C VAL A 119 4.53 -7.54 1.98
N VAL A 120 4.98 -7.51 3.24
CA VAL A 120 6.35 -7.09 3.58
C VAL A 120 7.38 -8.09 3.06
N GLU A 121 7.13 -9.38 3.17
CA GLU A 121 8.00 -10.43 2.62
C GLU A 121 8.11 -10.33 1.10
N ARG A 122 6.98 -10.22 0.39
CA ARG A 122 7.00 -9.99 -1.05
C ARG A 122 7.74 -8.70 -1.40
N GLY A 123 7.57 -7.65 -0.58
CA GLY A 123 8.28 -6.39 -0.70
C GLY A 123 9.79 -6.54 -0.62
N ARG A 124 10.31 -7.38 0.28
CA ARG A 124 11.74 -7.71 0.37
C ARG A 124 12.26 -8.30 -0.94
N ASP A 125 11.53 -9.27 -1.50
CA ASP A 125 11.94 -9.95 -2.73
C ASP A 125 11.92 -8.99 -3.92
N ARG A 126 10.87 -8.17 -4.05
CA ARG A 126 10.78 -7.14 -5.08
C ARG A 126 11.84 -6.05 -4.93
N TYR A 127 12.20 -5.69 -3.69
CA TYR A 127 13.26 -4.72 -3.43
C TYR A 127 14.63 -5.26 -3.84
N ARG A 128 14.91 -6.54 -3.57
CA ARG A 128 16.12 -7.21 -4.06
C ARG A 128 16.20 -7.17 -5.60
N LEU A 129 15.12 -7.58 -6.27
CA LEU A 129 15.03 -7.55 -7.73
C LEU A 129 15.23 -6.14 -8.29
N ALA A 130 14.61 -5.13 -7.67
CA ALA A 130 14.78 -3.74 -8.08
C ALA A 130 16.25 -3.30 -8.04
N ARG A 131 17.01 -3.72 -7.01
CA ARG A 131 18.45 -3.44 -6.92
C ARG A 131 19.25 -4.16 -8.00
N GLU A 132 18.93 -5.42 -8.28
CA GLU A 132 19.55 -6.21 -9.35
C GLU A 132 19.31 -5.59 -10.73
N MET A 133 18.13 -5.01 -10.95
CA MET A 133 17.75 -4.31 -12.19
C MET A 133 18.24 -2.85 -12.27
N GLY A 134 18.86 -2.30 -11.21
CA GLY A 134 19.24 -0.88 -11.16
C GLY A 134 18.07 0.09 -11.02
N LEU A 135 16.90 -0.39 -10.60
CA LEU A 135 15.64 0.37 -10.46
C LEU A 135 15.39 0.88 -9.03
N ASP A 136 16.39 0.87 -8.15
CA ASP A 136 16.21 1.30 -6.75
C ASP A 136 15.66 2.73 -6.62
N ALA A 137 16.11 3.64 -7.49
CA ALA A 137 15.66 5.03 -7.50
C ALA A 137 14.17 5.19 -7.87
N ALA A 138 13.59 4.26 -8.64
CA ALA A 138 12.17 4.27 -8.98
C ALA A 138 11.27 3.96 -7.76
N LEU A 139 11.84 3.34 -6.73
CA LEU A 139 11.19 3.07 -5.45
C LEU A 139 11.41 4.24 -4.49
N ASP A 140 10.99 5.45 -4.86
CA ASP A 140 10.94 6.57 -3.91
C ASP A 140 10.03 6.21 -2.72
N ALA A 141 10.62 6.26 -1.52
CA ALA A 141 10.02 5.84 -0.26
C ALA A 141 9.76 7.01 0.70
N ASP A 142 10.06 8.26 0.33
CA ASP A 142 9.96 9.42 1.23
C ASP A 142 8.53 9.62 1.76
N MET A 143 7.55 9.62 0.85
CA MET A 143 6.13 9.73 1.24
C MET A 143 5.68 8.56 2.14
N GLN A 144 6.19 7.35 1.90
CA GLN A 144 5.83 6.17 2.68
C GLN A 144 6.44 6.23 4.09
N VAL A 145 7.67 6.72 4.22
CA VAL A 145 8.32 6.98 5.51
C VAL A 145 7.53 8.02 6.29
N ALA A 146 7.19 9.15 5.67
CA ALA A 146 6.39 10.20 6.31
C ALA A 146 5.01 9.68 6.78
N ALA A 147 4.35 8.85 5.97
CA ALA A 147 3.09 8.22 6.35
C ALA A 147 3.24 7.32 7.58
N PHE A 148 4.28 6.48 7.62
CA PHE A 148 4.57 5.64 8.78
C PHE A 148 4.84 6.46 10.04
N GLU A 149 5.61 7.54 9.93
CA GLU A 149 5.88 8.41 11.08
C GLU A 149 4.62 9.09 11.60
N LYS A 150 3.74 9.54 10.70
CA LYS A 150 2.44 10.11 11.08
C LYS A 150 1.56 9.08 11.80
N ILE A 151 1.49 7.85 11.30
CA ILE A 151 0.74 6.76 11.95
C ILE A 151 1.30 6.47 13.35
N ILE A 152 2.63 6.37 13.48
CA ILE A 152 3.29 6.14 14.77
C ILE A 152 2.96 7.28 15.75
N ALA A 153 3.02 8.54 15.31
CA ALA A 153 2.69 9.69 16.13
C ALA A 153 1.22 9.72 16.56
N ALA A 154 0.30 9.26 15.70
CA ALA A 154 -1.13 9.15 15.99
C ALA A 154 -1.49 7.92 16.85
N THR A 155 -0.55 7.01 17.11
CA THR A 155 -0.79 5.82 17.94
C THR A 155 -0.82 6.22 19.42
N PRO A 156 -1.92 5.98 20.15
CA PRO A 156 -1.97 6.27 21.57
C PRO A 156 -0.83 5.53 22.29
N ARG A 157 0.00 6.25 23.05
CA ARG A 157 1.02 5.59 23.88
C ARG A 157 0.33 4.64 24.85
N PRO A 158 0.80 3.39 25.02
CA PRO A 158 0.27 2.53 26.06
C PRO A 158 0.43 3.25 27.40
N ARG A 159 -0.68 3.37 28.15
CA ARG A 159 -0.64 3.88 29.52
C ARG A 159 0.32 2.99 30.29
N ARG A 160 1.47 3.53 30.70
CA ARG A 160 2.35 2.87 31.66
C ARG A 160 1.50 2.65 32.91
N ARG A 161 1.22 1.39 33.23
CA ARG A 161 0.69 0.99 34.54
C ARG A 161 1.80 1.06 35.57
#